data_AF-A0A2A5X451-F1
#
_entry.id   AF-A0A2A5X451-F1
#
_cell.length_a   1.000
_cell.length_b   1.000
_cell.length_c   1.000
_cell.angle_alpha   90.00
_cell.angle_beta   90.00
_cell.angle_gamma   90.00
#
_symmetry.space_group_name_H-M   'P 1'
#
loop_
_entity.id
_entity.type
_entity.pdbx_description
1 polymer ?
#
loop_
_entity_poly.entity_id
_entity_poly.type
_entity_poly.pdbx_seq_one_letter_code
_entity_poly.pdbx_strand_id
1 'polypeptide(L)'
;MRFLLPIVLFFIYLGHAQEYRLFCVGFYNVENFFDAVDDPKTFDDDYTPNGRKSWTNASFRQKAVLIASVIDALKNNPSQKPLYY
;
A
#
# COMPACT_ATOMS: atom_id res chain seq x y z
N MET A 1 24.70 -35.83 35.28
CA MET A 1 25.06 -34.45 34.84
C MET A 1 25.76 -34.39 33.48
N ARG A 2 26.50 -35.42 33.03
CA ARG A 2 27.30 -35.38 31.77
C ARG A 2 26.49 -35.24 30.46
N PHE A 3 25.22 -35.63 30.45
CA PHE A 3 24.33 -35.53 29.28
C PHE A 3 23.38 -34.32 29.31
N LEU A 4 23.36 -33.55 30.39
CA LEU A 4 22.44 -32.41 30.51
C LEU A 4 22.82 -31.27 29.54
N LEU A 5 24.12 -31.00 29.41
CA LEU A 5 24.66 -29.95 28.55
C LEU A 5 24.34 -30.17 27.04
N PRO A 6 24.60 -31.35 26.44
CA PRO A 6 24.25 -31.56 25.02
C PRO A 6 22.74 -31.55 24.77
N ILE A 7 21.93 -31.96 25.75
CA ILE A 7 20.46 -31.88 25.66
C ILE A 7 20.01 -30.43 25.60
N VAL A 8 20.53 -29.56 26.48
CA VAL A 8 20.22 -28.12 26.47
C VAL A 8 20.66 -27.47 25.15
N LEU A 9 21.85 -27.80 24.65
CA LEU A 9 22.35 -27.28 23.37
C LEU A 9 21.52 -27.73 22.16
N PHE A 10 21.01 -28.97 22.18
CA PHE A 10 20.11 -29.50 21.14
C PHE A 10 18.79 -28.73 21.08
N PHE A 11 18.18 -28.41 22.22
CA PHE A 11 16.94 -27.62 22.27
C PHE A 11 17.13 -26.17 21.84
N ILE A 12 18.29 -25.55 22.12
CA ILE A 12 18.63 -24.22 21.60
C ILE A 12 18.71 -24.25 20.07
N TYR A 13 19.36 -25.25 19.48
CA TYR A 13 19.48 -25.40 18.03
C TYR A 13 18.12 -25.54 17.33
N LEU A 14 17.19 -26.29 17.92
CA LEU A 14 15.82 -26.44 17.39
C LEU A 14 15.02 -25.11 17.40
N GLY A 15 15.29 -24.20 18.34
CA GLY A 15 14.61 -22.90 18.44
C GLY A 15 14.98 -21.88 17.35
N HIS A 16 16.09 -22.10 16.62
CA HIS A 16 16.55 -21.18 15.56
C HIS A 16 15.92 -21.45 14.18
N ALA A 17 15.12 -22.50 14.02
CA ALA A 17 14.56 -22.91 12.72
C ALA A 17 13.25 -22.20 12.32
N GLN A 18 12.79 -21.22 13.10
CA GLN A 18 11.51 -20.56 12.85
C GLN A 18 11.68 -19.43 11.81
N GLU A 19 11.31 -19.70 10.55
CA GLU A 19 11.26 -18.66 9.52
C GLU A 19 10.11 -17.68 9.78
N TYR A 20 10.44 -16.40 9.93
CA TYR A 20 9.45 -15.33 9.99
C TYR A 20 9.11 -14.86 8.57
N ARG A 21 7.82 -14.85 8.22
CA ARG A 21 7.33 -14.25 6.96
C ARG A 21 6.61 -12.94 7.26
N LEU A 22 7.13 -11.85 6.69
CA LEU A 22 6.50 -10.54 6.74
C LEU A 22 5.38 -10.48 5.70
N PHE A 23 4.16 -10.14 6.14
CA PHE A 23 3.03 -9.88 5.25
C PHE A 23 2.64 -8.40 5.37
N CYS A 24 2.48 -7.72 4.24
CA CYS A 24 1.96 -6.36 4.16
C CYS A 24 0.54 -6.40 3.59
N VAL A 25 -0.41 -5.77 4.27
CA VAL A 25 -1.78 -5.58 3.80
C VAL A 25 -2.06 -4.08 3.82
N GLY A 26 -2.44 -3.52 2.68
CA GLY A 26 -2.74 -2.10 2.53
C GLY A 26 -4.15 -1.87 2.00
N PHE A 27 -4.75 -0.76 2.41
CA PHE A 27 -6.06 -0.29 1.93
C PHE A 27 -5.91 1.15 1.43
N TYR A 28 -6.44 1.44 0.25
CA TYR A 28 -6.42 2.77 -0.35
C TYR A 28 -7.78 3.07 -0.97
N ASN A 29 -8.43 4.17 -0.59
CA ASN A 29 -9.70 4.60 -1.17
C ASN A 29 -9.45 5.24 -2.55
N VAL A 30 -10.19 4.81 -3.57
CA VAL A 30 -10.11 5.31 -4.95
C VAL A 30 -11.43 5.87 -5.47
N GLU A 31 -12.37 6.24 -4.60
CA GLU A 31 -13.74 6.67 -4.99
C GLU A 31 -13.74 7.91 -5.88
N ASN A 32 -12.73 8.77 -5.72
CA ASN A 32 -12.57 10.03 -6.46
C ASN A 32 -11.59 9.91 -7.64
N PHE A 33 -11.29 8.70 -8.10
CA PHE A 33 -10.35 8.46 -9.21
C PHE A 33 -11.08 8.36 -10.55
N PHE A 34 -11.69 9.48 -10.94
CA PHE A 34 -12.39 9.63 -12.21
C PHE A 34 -11.43 9.98 -13.35
N ASP A 35 -11.76 9.54 -14.56
CA ASP A 35 -11.17 10.13 -15.76
C ASP A 35 -11.68 11.57 -15.96
N ALA A 36 -11.22 12.25 -17.01
CA ALA A 36 -11.59 13.66 -17.24
C ALA A 36 -12.78 13.82 -18.21
N VAL A 37 -13.57 12.77 -18.43
CA VAL A 37 -14.74 12.75 -19.29
C VAL A 37 -15.99 12.72 -18.42
N ASP A 38 -16.84 13.73 -18.59
CA ASP A 38 -18.13 13.85 -17.90
C ASP A 38 -19.04 12.65 -18.19
N ASP A 39 -19.43 11.89 -17.17
CA ASP A 39 -20.43 10.82 -17.27
C ASP A 39 -21.67 11.16 -16.42
N PRO A 40 -22.82 11.49 -17.06
CA PRO A 40 -24.05 11.87 -16.37
C PRO A 40 -24.68 10.76 -15.52
N LYS A 41 -24.15 9.52 -15.58
CA LYS A 41 -24.56 8.41 -14.71
C LYS A 41 -23.73 8.31 -13.43
N THR A 42 -22.70 9.13 -13.28
CA THR A 42 -21.80 9.14 -12.13
C THR A 42 -21.83 10.50 -11.42
N PHE A 43 -21.12 10.60 -10.29
CA PHE A 43 -21.02 11.84 -9.52
C PHE A 43 -19.67 12.53 -9.75
N ASP A 44 -19.23 12.57 -11.01
CA ASP A 44 -17.94 13.09 -11.44
C ASP A 44 -17.98 14.53 -11.97
N ASP A 45 -19.14 15.22 -11.90
CA ASP A 45 -19.33 16.62 -12.33
C ASP A 45 -18.20 17.56 -11.87
N ASP A 46 -17.72 17.36 -10.63
CA ASP A 46 -16.63 18.16 -10.04
C ASP A 46 -15.25 17.85 -10.66
N TYR A 47 -15.08 16.64 -11.21
CA TYR A 47 -13.87 16.05 -11.80
C TYR A 47 -13.88 16.06 -13.33
N THR A 48 -14.41 17.12 -13.93
CA THR A 48 -14.32 17.38 -15.38
C THR A 48 -13.51 18.66 -15.66
N PRO A 49 -13.12 18.94 -16.92
CA PRO A 49 -12.41 20.17 -17.26
C PRO A 49 -13.17 21.44 -16.90
N ASN A 50 -14.51 21.38 -16.99
CA ASN A 50 -15.41 22.48 -16.65
C ASN A 50 -15.93 22.40 -15.20
N GLY A 51 -15.66 21.29 -14.51
CA GLY A 51 -16.04 21.03 -13.14
C GLY A 51 -15.24 21.88 -12.15
N ARG A 52 -15.68 21.87 -10.88
CA ARG A 52 -15.08 22.67 -9.80
C ARG A 52 -13.58 22.43 -9.61
N LYS A 53 -13.08 21.24 -9.92
CA LYS A 53 -11.66 20.86 -9.77
C LYS A 53 -10.83 21.12 -11.02
N SER A 54 -11.42 21.61 -12.12
CA SER A 54 -10.75 21.74 -13.42
C SER A 54 -9.93 20.50 -13.79
N TRP A 55 -10.56 19.33 -13.64
CA TRP A 55 -9.87 18.06 -13.75
C TRP A 55 -9.53 17.78 -15.20
N THR A 56 -8.29 17.36 -15.44
CA THR A 56 -7.79 17.09 -16.80
C THR A 56 -7.18 15.70 -16.86
N ASN A 57 -6.92 15.23 -18.08
CA ASN A 57 -6.13 14.02 -18.30
C ASN A 57 -4.75 14.07 -17.60
N ALA A 58 -4.17 15.26 -17.42
CA ALA A 58 -2.94 15.41 -16.65
C ALA A 58 -3.17 15.15 -15.15
N SER A 59 -4.26 15.67 -14.58
CA SER A 59 -4.66 15.43 -13.19
C SER A 59 -4.94 13.94 -12.92
N PHE A 60 -5.67 13.28 -13.82
CA PHE A 60 -5.91 11.84 -13.77
C PHE A 60 -4.59 11.05 -13.77
N ARG A 61 -3.69 11.32 -14.73
CA ARG A 61 -2.39 10.65 -14.81
C ARG A 61 -1.54 10.91 -13.57
N GLN A 62 -1.53 12.13 -13.06
CA GLN A 62 -0.81 12.47 -11.84
C GLN A 62 -1.34 11.67 -10.64
N LYS A 63 -2.67 11.59 -10.48
CA LYS A 63 -3.28 10.80 -9.41
C LYS A 63 -2.94 9.31 -9.54
N ALA A 64 -2.94 8.76 -10.75
CA ALA A 64 -2.53 7.39 -11.01
C ALA A 64 -1.07 7.12 -10.58
N VAL A 65 -0.15 8.02 -10.92
CA VAL A 65 1.26 7.93 -10.53
C VAL A 65 1.42 8.00 -9.01
N LEU A 66 0.68 8.90 -8.34
CA LEU A 66 0.72 9.01 -6.88
C LEU A 66 0.22 7.73 -6.20
N ILE A 67 -0.90 7.16 -6.66
CA ILE A 67 -1.42 5.88 -6.15
C ILE A 67 -0.39 4.76 -6.35
N ALA A 68 0.19 4.65 -7.55
CA ALA A 68 1.22 3.65 -7.84
C ALA A 68 2.45 3.81 -6.94
N SER A 69 2.88 5.04 -6.68
CA SER A 69 4.02 5.31 -5.79
C SER A 69 3.75 4.90 -4.34
N VAL A 70 2.53 5.09 -3.83
CA VAL A 70 2.14 4.62 -2.50
C VAL A 70 2.16 3.09 -2.44
N ILE A 71 1.64 2.41 -3.46
CA ILE A 71 1.65 0.94 -3.52
C ILE A 71 3.10 0.41 -3.56
N ASP A 72 3.99 1.02 -4.36
CA ASP A 72 5.40 0.64 -4.41
C ASP A 72 6.11 0.87 -3.07
N ALA A 73 5.80 1.97 -2.38
CA ALA A 73 6.35 2.27 -1.06
C ALA A 73 5.97 1.24 0.01
N LEU A 74 4.77 0.66 -0.06
CA LEU A 74 4.32 -0.38 0.88
C LEU A 74 5.22 -1.62 0.88
N LYS A 75 5.87 -1.92 -0.26
CA LYS A 75 6.82 -3.04 -0.36
C LYS A 75 8.02 -2.88 0.59
N ASN A 76 8.53 -1.66 0.70
CA ASN A 76 9.76 -1.38 1.42
C ASN A 76 9.50 -0.86 2.85
N ASN A 77 8.32 -0.29 3.11
CA ASN A 77 8.02 0.34 4.39
C ASN A 77 6.53 0.20 4.78
N PRO A 78 6.11 -0.98 5.26
CA PRO A 78 4.70 -1.29 5.55
C PRO A 78 4.07 -0.44 6.68
N SER A 79 4.86 0.41 7.35
CA SER A 79 4.45 1.19 8.53
C SER A 79 4.32 2.70 8.30
N GLN A 80 4.54 3.21 7.08
CA GLN A 80 4.44 4.65 6.82
C GLN A 80 2.99 5.10 6.59
N LYS A 81 2.54 6.11 7.35
CA LYS A 81 1.31 6.85 7.06
C LYS A 81 1.43 7.53 5.68
N PRO A 82 0.42 7.44 4.80
CA PRO A 82 0.46 8.11 3.51
C PRO A 82 0.56 9.63 3.72
N LEU A 83 1.43 10.27 2.94
CA LEU A 83 1.50 11.73 2.87
C LEU A 83 0.24 12.23 2.15
N TYR A 84 -0.61 12.95 2.88
CA TYR A 84 -1.74 13.66 2.29
C TYR A 84 -1.18 14.91 1.58
N TYR A 85 -1.36 14.99 0.26
CA TYR A 85 -1.13 16.17 -0.55
C TYR A 85 -2.47 16.83 -0.90
#